data_AF-A0ABD1MIA5-F1
#
_entry.id   AF-A0ABD1MIA5-F1
#
_cell.length_a   1.000
_cell.length_b   1.000
_cell.length_c   1.000
_cell.angle_alpha   90.00
_cell.angle_beta   90.00
_cell.angle_gamma   90.00
#
_symmetry.space_group_name_H-M   'P 1'
#
loop_
_entity.id
_entity.type
_entity.pdbx_description
1 polymer ?
#
loop_
_entity_poly.entity_id
_entity_poly.type
_entity_poly.pdbx_seq_one_letter_code
_entity_poly.pdbx_strand_id
1 'polypeptide(L)' 'MGNSIGEMFHTGVKDMCCFYGLDVNHVAEFSYKPPNDFTIRLFIVADEEIMYPAVNHQHTYGIR' A
#
# COMPACT_ATOMS: atom_id res chain seq x y z
N MET A 1 13.46 3.95 28.90
CA MET A 1 12.38 3.03 28.49
C MET A 1 11.96 3.46 27.11
N GLY A 2 12.42 2.74 26.07
CA GLY A 2 12.05 3.06 24.69
C GLY A 2 10.70 2.42 24.42
N ASN A 3 9.66 3.23 24.33
CA ASN A 3 8.36 2.75 23.87
C ASN A 3 8.55 2.32 22.42
N SER A 4 8.30 1.05 22.13
CA SER A 4 8.34 0.57 20.76
C SER A 4 7.26 1.30 19.96
N ILE A 5 7.56 1.64 18.70
CA ILE A 5 6.65 2.35 17.78
C ILE A 5 5.29 1.63 17.63
N GLY A 6 5.19 0.35 18.04
CA GLY A 6 3.97 -0.44 18.03
C GLY A 6 2.90 -0.04 19.06
N GLU A 7 3.24 0.68 20.13
CA GLU A 7 2.29 0.92 21.24
C GLU A 7 1.43 2.20 21.09
N MET A 8 1.71 3.07 20.12
CA MET A 8 1.06 4.40 20.02
C MET A 8 -0.23 4.42 19.18
N PHE A 9 -0.72 3.29 18.66
CA PHE A 9 -1.85 3.24 17.71
C PHE A 9 -3.10 2.52 18.22
N HIS A 10 -3.33 2.45 19.54
CA HIS A 10 -4.48 1.72 20.07
C HIS A 10 -5.81 2.48 20.01
N THR A 11 -5.80 3.81 20.17
CA THR A 11 -7.03 4.59 20.32
C THR A 11 -7.40 5.27 19.00
N GLY A 12 -8.57 4.96 18.45
CA GLY A 12 -9.14 5.63 17.27
C GLY A 12 -8.86 4.98 15.92
N VAL A 13 -7.83 4.12 15.81
CA VAL A 13 -7.54 3.40 14.54
C VAL A 13 -8.67 2.44 14.18
N LYS A 14 -9.21 1.71 15.17
CA LYS A 14 -10.34 0.81 14.94
C LYS A 14 -11.59 1.56 14.47
N ASP A 15 -11.89 2.70 15.11
CA ASP A 15 -13.04 3.53 14.76
C ASP A 15 -12.88 4.13 13.35
N MET A 16 -11.67 4.56 13.00
CA MET A 16 -11.33 5.01 11.65
C MET A 16 -11.53 3.89 10.61
N CYS A 17 -11.02 2.68 10.88
CA CYS A 17 -11.21 1.55 9.98
C CYS A 17 -12.69 1.22 9.80
N CYS A 18 -13.48 1.21 10.87
CA CYS A 18 -14.92 0.99 10.79
C CYS A 18 -15.64 2.09 10.00
N PHE A 19 -15.29 3.37 10.23
CA PHE A 19 -15.93 4.50 9.58
C PHE A 19 -15.68 4.52 8.06
N TYR A 20 -14.45 4.23 7.64
CA TYR A 20 -14.06 4.21 6.22
C TYR A 20 -14.25 2.85 5.55
N GLY A 21 -14.75 1.84 6.26
CA GLY A 21 -14.94 0.49 5.71
C GLY A 21 -13.63 -0.20 5.32
N LEU A 22 -12.53 0.10 6.01
CA LEU A 22 -11.23 -0.50 5.73
C LEU A 22 -11.20 -1.94 6.24
N ASP A 23 -11.26 -2.88 5.31
CA ASP A 23 -11.13 -4.31 5.56
C ASP A 23 -9.80 -4.84 4.97
N VAL A 24 -9.77 -6.10 4.54
CA VAL A 24 -8.58 -6.73 3.95
C VAL A 24 -8.25 -6.05 2.61
N ASN A 25 -6.98 -6.00 2.22
CA ASN A 25 -6.52 -5.37 0.97
C ASN A 25 -6.68 -3.84 0.91
N HIS A 26 -6.75 -3.17 2.07
CA HIS A 26 -6.66 -1.72 2.14
C HIS A 26 -5.30 -1.27 2.68
N VAL A 27 -4.79 -0.15 2.14
CA VAL A 27 -3.56 0.49 2.62
C VAL A 27 -3.89 1.91 3.08
N ALA A 28 -3.46 2.24 4.29
CA ALA A 28 -3.53 3.59 4.83
C ALA A 28 -2.14 4.20 4.91
N GLU A 29 -1.94 5.33 4.24
CA GLU A 29 -0.71 6.11 4.30
C GLU A 29 -0.94 7.36 5.14
N PHE A 30 -0.07 7.55 6.14
CA PHE A 30 -0.11 8.67 7.06
C PHE A 30 1.05 9.62 6.73
N SER A 31 0.74 10.87 6.42
CA SER A 31 1.74 11.90 6.18
C SER A 31 1.55 13.06 7.14
N TYR A 32 2.64 13.55 7.69
CA TYR A 32 2.66 14.71 8.58
C TYR A 32 3.61 15.76 8.01
N LYS A 33 3.10 16.98 7.84
CA LYS A 33 3.85 18.15 7.42
C LYS A 33 3.73 19.22 8.52
N PRO A 34 4.83 19.52 9.23
CA PRO A 34 4.81 20.55 10.27
C PRO A 34 4.37 21.92 9.74
N PRO A 35 3.73 22.76 10.57
CA PRO A 35 3.49 22.51 12.00
C PRO A 35 2.21 21.71 12.28
N ASN A 36 1.20 21.76 11.41
CA ASN A 36 -0.16 21.31 11.75
C ASN A 36 -0.87 20.53 10.63
N ASP A 37 -0.19 20.19 9.54
CA ASP A 37 -0.81 19.46 8.45
C ASP A 37 -0.63 17.96 8.66
N PHE A 38 -1.74 17.25 8.80
CA PHE A 38 -1.77 15.79 8.86
C PHE A 38 -2.76 15.27 7.83
N THR A 39 -2.30 14.40 6.96
CA THR A 39 -3.10 13.86 5.86
C THR A 39 -3.05 12.34 5.89
N ILE A 40 -4.21 11.72 5.77
CA ILE A 40 -4.37 10.27 5.60
C ILE A 40 -4.83 10.02 4.16
N ARG A 41 -4.16 9.12 3.45
CA ARG A 41 -4.60 8.62 2.14
C ARG A 41 -4.95 7.14 2.26
N LEU A 42 -6.08 6.76 1.69
CA LEU A 42 -6.61 5.40 1.73
C LEU A 42 -6.62 4.83 0.31
N PHE A 43 -6.04 3.65 0.16
CA PHE A 43 -5.93 2.95 -1.12
C PHE A 43 -6.56 1.57 -1.00
N ILE A 44 -7.18 1.13 -2.10
CA ILE A 44 -7.62 -0.25 -2.28
C ILE A 44 -6.52 -0.93 -3.08
N VAL A 45 -6.00 -2.03 -2.56
CA VAL A 45 -5.08 -2.91 -3.29
C VAL A 45 -5.93 -3.75 -4.22
N ALA A 46 -5.95 -3.36 -5.49
CA ALA A 46 -6.43 -4.23 -6.55
C ALA A 46 -5.30 -5.24 -6.85
N ASP A 47 -5.61 -6.53 -6.78
CA ASP A 47 -4.73 -7.59 -7.26
C ASP A 47 -4.82 -7.65 -8.79
N GLU A 48 -4.39 -6.56 -9.44
CA GLU A 48 -4.26 -6.54 -10.89
C GLU A 48 -2.97 -7.26 -11.25
N GLU A 49 -3.11 -8.51 -11.68
CA GLU A 49 -2.03 -9.23 -12.33
C GLU A 49 -1.56 -8.41 -13.54
N ILE A 50 -0.35 -7.86 -13.44
CA ILE A 50 0.27 -7.14 -14.55
C ILE A 50 0.53 -8.17 -15.64
N MET A 51 -0.32 -8.18 -16.67
CA MET A 51 -0.03 -8.93 -17.89
C MET A 51 1.20 -8.34 -18.56
N TYR A 52 2.35 -8.97 -18.36
CA TYR A 52 3.53 -8.65 -19.15
C TYR A 52 3.24 -9.03 -20.61
N PRO A 53 3.44 -8.11 -21.58
CA PRO A 53 3.35 -8.47 -22.99
C PRO A 53 4.35 -9.60 -23.25
N ALA A 54 3.88 -10.69 -23.85
CA ALA A 54 4.72 -11.81 -24.20
C ALA A 54 5.90 -11.31 -25.05
N VAL A 55 7.10 -11.34 -24.47
CA VAL A 55 8.31 -10.98 -25.19
C VAL A 55 8.53 -12.11 -26.19
N ASN A 56 8.16 -11.89 -27.45
CA ASN A 56 8.53 -12.76 -28.55
C ASN A 56 10.05 -12.66 -28.73
N HIS A 57 10.80 -13.40 -27.92
CA HIS A 57 12.18 -13.73 -28.22
C HIS A 57 12.14 -14.66 -29.44
N GLN A 58 12.06 -14.06 -30.63
CA GLN A 58 12.46 -14.74 -31.85
C GLN A 58 13.96 -15.05 -31.68
N HIS A 59 14.24 -16.22 -31.12
CA HIS A 59 15.53 -16.87 -31.22
C HIS A 59 15.77 -17.16 -32.70
N THR A 60 16.40 -16.21 -33.40
CA THR A 60 17.02 -16.47 -34.69
C THR A 60 18.24 -17.35 -34.45
N TYR A 61 18.03 -18.67 -34.30
CA TYR A 61 19.10 -19.64 -34.55
C TYR A 61 19.32 -19.72 -36.06
N GLY A 62 19.97 -18.68 -36.60
CA GLY A 62 20.56 -18.72 -37.93
C GLY A 62 21.85 -19.52 -37.86
N ILE A 63 21.74 -20.84 -38.07
CA ILE A 63 22.89 -21.65 -38.47
C ILE A 63 23.27 -21.22 -39.89
N ARG A 64 24.42 -20.58 -40.06
CA ARG A 64 25.28 -20.68 -41.24
C ARG A 64 26.73 -20.51 -40.85
#